data_AF-A0A966SF57-F1
#
_entry.id   AF-A0A966SF57-F1
#
_cell.length_a   1.000
_cell.length_b   1.000
_cell.length_c   1.000
_cell.angle_alpha   90.00
_cell.angle_beta   90.00
_cell.angle_gamma   90.00
#
_symmetry.space_group_name_H-M   'P 1'
#
loop_
_entity.id
_entity.type
_entity.pdbx_description
1 polymer ?
#
loop_
_entity_poly.entity_id
_entity_poly.type
_entity_poly.pdbx_seq_one_letter_code
_entity_poly.pdbx_strand_id
1 'polypeptide(L)'
;MVQVCGWGNNQPAGDLIEASMKLAPAKGEPGVFVLAKFLKDTDVEVRIIAAKLLGEMGAKAIKAMPALQSALQDKNEKVIDAAFDAILKIKP
;
A
#
# COMPACT_ATOMS: atom_id res chain seq x y z
N MET A 1 -8.29 -6.58 -23.71
CA MET A 1 -8.38 -5.16 -23.32
C MET A 1 -9.30 -5.10 -22.11
N VAL A 2 -8.79 -4.94 -20.89
CA VAL A 2 -9.67 -4.74 -19.73
C VAL A 2 -9.58 -3.27 -19.35
N GLN A 3 -10.55 -2.54 -19.86
CA GLN A 3 -10.85 -1.17 -19.51
C GLN A 3 -11.55 -1.22 -18.16
N VAL A 4 -10.90 -0.74 -17.09
CA VAL A 4 -11.59 -0.53 -15.81
C VAL A 4 -11.90 0.95 -15.70
N CYS A 5 -13.09 1.29 -16.19
CA CYS A 5 -13.74 2.57 -15.97
C CYS A 5 -14.33 2.63 -14.55
N GLY A 6 -14.14 3.79 -13.90
CA GLY A 6 -15.11 4.38 -12.99
C GLY A 6 -15.12 3.84 -11.57
N TRP A 7 -14.33 4.44 -10.67
CA TRP A 7 -14.53 4.27 -9.23
C TRP A 7 -15.05 5.59 -8.64
N GLY A 8 -16.36 5.73 -8.68
CA GLY A 8 -17.11 6.36 -7.60
C GLY A 8 -17.96 5.26 -7.00
N ASN A 9 -17.74 4.91 -5.72
CA ASN A 9 -18.77 4.54 -4.76
C ASN A 9 -18.15 4.00 -3.46
N ASN A 10 -18.47 4.72 -2.40
CA ASN A 10 -18.39 4.44 -0.97
C ASN A 10 -18.66 2.95 -0.56
N GLN A 11 -17.63 2.09 -0.47
CA GLN A 11 -17.77 0.73 0.07
C GLN A 11 -16.86 0.49 1.29
N PRO A 12 -17.41 0.04 2.44
CA PRO A 12 -16.62 -0.20 3.65
C PRO A 12 -16.03 -1.63 3.67
N ALA A 13 -14.74 -1.72 3.99
CA ALA A 13 -14.05 -2.85 4.63
C ALA A 13 -13.92 -4.21 3.90
N GLY A 14 -14.28 -4.35 2.62
CA GLY A 14 -14.19 -5.64 1.88
C GLY A 14 -12.93 -5.88 1.03
N ASP A 15 -12.21 -4.84 0.61
CA ASP A 15 -11.46 -4.91 -0.66
C ASP A 15 -9.95 -5.07 -0.52
N LEU A 16 -9.49 -5.80 0.51
CA LEU A 16 -8.09 -6.25 0.53
C LEU A 16 -7.80 -7.22 -0.62
N ILE A 17 -8.80 -8.01 -1.05
CA ILE A 17 -8.66 -8.99 -2.14
C ILE A 17 -8.73 -8.31 -3.52
N GLU A 18 -9.60 -7.31 -3.71
CA GLU A 18 -9.76 -6.65 -5.01
C GLU A 18 -8.60 -5.70 -5.33
N ALA A 19 -8.16 -4.89 -4.36
CA ALA A 19 -6.98 -4.05 -4.54
C ALA A 19 -5.68 -4.87 -4.63
N SER A 20 -5.57 -5.98 -3.90
CA SER A 20 -4.44 -6.90 -4.09
C SER A 20 -4.48 -7.61 -5.45
N MET A 21 -5.66 -7.83 -6.04
CA MET A 21 -5.80 -8.27 -7.44
C MET A 21 -5.35 -7.18 -8.42
N LYS A 22 -5.64 -5.90 -8.14
CA LYS A 22 -5.10 -4.75 -8.90
C LYS A 22 -3.58 -4.61 -8.77
N LEU A 23 -3.03 -5.06 -7.63
CA LEU A 23 -1.60 -5.06 -7.28
C LEU A 23 -0.93 -6.46 -7.43
N ALA A 24 -1.59 -7.40 -8.14
CA ALA A 24 -1.26 -8.83 -8.13
C ALA A 24 0.18 -9.24 -8.51
N PRO A 25 0.99 -8.48 -9.27
CA PRO A 25 2.38 -8.91 -9.49
C PRO A 25 3.36 -8.57 -8.34
N ALA A 26 2.92 -8.00 -7.21
CA ALA A 26 3.83 -7.40 -6.22
C ALA A 26 4.45 -8.35 -5.16
N LYS A 27 4.32 -9.69 -5.27
CA LYS A 27 4.93 -10.64 -4.29
C LYS A 27 6.42 -10.96 -4.56
N GLY A 28 7.19 -10.05 -5.15
CA GLY A 28 8.64 -10.19 -5.44
C GLY A 28 9.45 -8.91 -5.18
N GLU A 29 10.77 -8.92 -5.38
CA GLU A 29 11.63 -7.72 -5.25
C GLU A 29 11.16 -6.49 -6.08
N PRO A 30 10.62 -6.65 -7.31
CA PRO A 30 10.02 -5.53 -8.05
C PRO A 30 8.77 -4.97 -7.35
N GLY A 31 8.11 -5.78 -6.53
CA GLY A 31 6.92 -5.42 -5.77
C GLY A 31 7.17 -4.34 -4.73
N VAL A 32 8.34 -4.31 -4.10
CA VAL A 32 8.68 -3.29 -3.10
C VAL A 32 8.68 -1.88 -3.74
N PHE A 33 9.30 -1.74 -4.91
CA PHE A 33 9.36 -0.46 -5.62
C PHE A 33 8.00 -0.04 -6.16
N VAL A 34 7.22 -1.00 -6.67
CA VAL A 34 5.88 -0.75 -7.18
C VAL A 34 4.95 -0.32 -6.04
N LEU A 35 4.94 -1.02 -4.91
CA LEU A 35 4.15 -0.66 -3.74
C LEU A 35 4.60 0.68 -3.14
N ALA A 36 5.90 0.97 -3.10
CA ALA A 36 6.40 2.27 -2.66
C ALA A 36 5.87 3.43 -3.53
N LYS A 37 5.62 3.20 -4.83
CA LYS A 37 4.97 4.19 -5.70
C LYS A 37 3.49 4.37 -5.37
N PHE A 38 2.79 3.29 -5.05
CA PHE A 38 1.37 3.32 -4.67
C PHE A 38 1.10 3.98 -3.31
N LEU A 39 2.11 4.15 -2.45
CA LEU A 39 2.01 5.00 -1.26
C LEU A 39 1.76 6.48 -1.56
N LYS A 40 1.91 6.91 -2.82
CA LYS A 40 1.60 8.28 -3.27
C LYS A 40 0.41 8.34 -4.22
N ASP A 41 -0.38 7.28 -4.27
CA ASP A 41 -1.57 7.24 -5.13
C ASP A 41 -2.59 8.28 -4.67
N THR A 42 -3.40 8.77 -5.60
CA THR A 42 -4.50 9.70 -5.31
C THR A 42 -5.57 9.05 -4.43
N ASP A 43 -5.78 7.75 -4.60
CA ASP A 43 -6.77 6.99 -3.84
C ASP A 43 -6.20 6.60 -2.46
N VAL A 44 -6.92 7.00 -1.42
CA VAL A 44 -6.57 6.72 -0.03
C VAL A 44 -6.49 5.22 0.21
N GLU A 45 -7.41 4.43 -0.35
CA GLU A 45 -7.45 2.99 -0.13
C GLU A 45 -6.23 2.30 -0.73
N VAL A 46 -5.82 2.73 -1.93
CA VAL A 46 -4.60 2.24 -2.57
C VAL A 46 -3.36 2.54 -1.72
N ARG A 47 -3.28 3.73 -1.10
CA ARG A 47 -2.17 4.08 -0.19
C ARG A 47 -2.15 3.19 1.06
N ILE A 48 -3.31 2.95 1.69
CA ILE A 48 -3.43 2.07 2.87
C ILE A 48 -2.95 0.65 2.51
N ILE A 49 -3.38 0.14 1.37
CA ILE A 49 -3.11 -1.23 0.94
C ILE A 49 -1.63 -1.40 0.57
N ALA A 50 -1.04 -0.40 -0.09
CA ALA A 50 0.38 -0.37 -0.36
C ALA A 50 1.21 -0.44 0.93
N ALA A 51 0.84 0.33 1.96
CA ALA A 51 1.51 0.28 3.25
C ALA A 51 1.38 -1.10 3.91
N LYS A 52 0.16 -1.65 3.96
CA LYS A 52 -0.08 -2.99 4.53
C LYS A 52 0.72 -4.09 3.84
N LEU A 53 0.72 -4.11 2.50
CA LEU A 53 1.47 -5.10 1.72
C LEU A 53 2.98 -4.97 1.94
N LEU A 54 3.51 -3.75 2.02
CA LEU A 54 4.92 -3.54 2.37
C LEU A 54 5.25 -4.08 3.77
N GLY A 55 4.36 -3.90 4.75
CA GLY A 55 4.48 -4.48 6.08
C GLY A 55 4.46 -6.01 6.06
N GLU A 56 3.59 -6.63 5.25
CA GLU A 56 3.52 -8.09 5.08
C GLU A 56 4.77 -8.68 4.41
N MET A 57 5.47 -7.90 3.59
CA MET A 57 6.75 -8.30 3.00
C MET A 57 7.90 -8.35 4.04
N GLY A 58 7.74 -7.68 5.19
CA GLY A 58 8.72 -7.66 6.28
C GLY A 58 10.09 -7.13 5.83
N ALA A 59 11.18 -7.79 6.24
CA ALA A 59 12.55 -7.34 5.95
C ALA A 59 12.85 -7.12 4.45
N LYS A 60 12.12 -7.76 3.53
CA LYS A 60 12.28 -7.52 2.09
C LYS A 60 11.88 -6.10 1.68
N ALA A 61 11.00 -5.45 2.42
CA ALA A 61 10.52 -4.10 2.19
C ALA A 61 11.36 -3.01 2.87
N ILE A 62 12.54 -3.33 3.46
CA ILE A 62 13.46 -2.33 4.03
C ILE A 62 13.76 -1.21 3.03
N LYS A 63 13.90 -1.53 1.74
CA LYS A 63 14.13 -0.52 0.69
C LYS A 63 12.97 0.49 0.52
N ALA A 64 11.78 0.18 1.00
CA ALA A 64 10.61 1.07 0.99
C ALA A 64 10.45 1.90 2.28
N MET A 65 11.35 1.76 3.27
CA MET A 65 11.28 2.56 4.50
C MET A 65 11.16 4.08 4.27
N PRO A 66 11.91 4.71 3.35
CA PRO A 66 11.75 6.16 3.10
C PRO A 66 10.35 6.52 2.56
N ALA A 67 9.75 5.64 1.77
CA ALA A 67 8.42 5.84 1.23
C ALA A 67 7.34 5.67 2.32
N LEU A 68 7.50 4.68 3.22
CA LEU A 68 6.62 4.50 4.37
C LEU A 68 6.74 5.66 5.37
N GLN A 69 7.94 6.18 5.61
CA GLN A 69 8.13 7.38 6.42
C GLN A 69 7.43 8.60 5.81
N SER A 70 7.40 8.73 4.49
CA SER A 70 6.64 9.78 3.81
C SER A 70 5.12 9.58 4.01
N ALA A 71 4.65 8.33 4.03
CA ALA A 71 3.24 8.00 4.27
C ALA A 71 2.77 8.27 5.71
N LEU A 72 3.69 8.39 6.69
CA LEU A 72 3.36 8.86 8.04
C LEU A 72 2.96 10.34 8.08
N GLN A 73 3.23 11.09 7.03
CA GLN A 73 2.81 12.49 6.88
C GLN A 73 1.56 12.64 5.99
N ASP A 74 0.87 11.54 5.69
CA ASP A 74 -0.37 11.59 4.93
C ASP A 74 -1.46 12.36 5.67
N LYS A 75 -2.43 12.88 4.93
CA LYS A 75 -3.59 13.57 5.52
C LYS A 75 -4.61 12.61 6.11
N ASN A 76 -4.57 11.34 5.71
CA ASN A 76 -5.51 10.33 6.17
C ASN A 76 -4.92 9.50 7.31
N GLU A 77 -5.59 9.49 8.45
CA GLU A 77 -5.18 8.75 9.65
C GLU A 77 -4.98 7.25 9.39
N LYS A 78 -5.84 6.62 8.57
CA LYS A 78 -5.72 5.18 8.27
C LYS A 78 -4.45 4.86 7.46
N VAL A 79 -3.99 5.81 6.63
CA VAL A 79 -2.73 5.66 5.87
C VAL A 79 -1.56 5.76 6.83
N ILE A 80 -1.61 6.70 7.79
CA ILE A 80 -0.59 6.86 8.83
C ILE A 80 -0.49 5.60 9.68
N ASP A 81 -1.62 5.09 10.18
CA ASP A 81 -1.67 3.88 10.99
C ASP A 81 -1.10 2.67 10.24
N ALA A 82 -1.51 2.48 8.98
CA ALA A 82 -1.01 1.40 8.14
C ALA A 82 0.49 1.51 7.86
N ALA A 83 1.00 2.73 7.65
CA ALA A 83 2.42 2.98 7.44
C ALA A 83 3.23 2.72 8.73
N PHE A 84 2.69 3.11 9.88
CA PHE A 84 3.32 2.86 11.18
C PHE A 84 3.39 1.36 11.48
N ASP A 85 2.28 0.64 11.32
CA ASP A 85 2.23 -0.82 11.45
C ASP A 85 3.19 -1.52 10.49
N ALA A 86 3.28 -1.03 9.25
CA ALA A 86 4.20 -1.58 8.26
C ALA A 86 5.65 -1.38 8.70
N ILE A 87 6.02 -0.20 9.21
CA ILE A 87 7.36 0.07 9.73
C ILE A 87 7.68 -0.84 10.93
N LEU A 88 6.72 -1.07 11.83
CA LEU A 88 6.92 -1.99 12.97
C LEU A 88 7.15 -3.44 12.52
N LYS A 89 6.45 -3.88 11.46
CA LYS A 89 6.60 -5.23 10.89
C LYS A 89 7.89 -5.39 10.09
N ILE A 90 8.36 -4.32 9.45
CA ILE A 90 9.68 -4.23 8.84
C ILE A 90 10.69 -4.05 9.98
N LYS A 91 10.92 -5.14 10.72
CA LYS A 91 11.98 -5.18 11.73
C LYS A 91 13.34 -4.97 11.04
N PRO A 92 14.16 -4.02 11.50
CA PRO A 92 15.54 -3.90 11.06
C PRO A 92 16.37 -5.12 11.49
#